data_AF-A0A3A9VQM4-F1
#
_entry.id   AF-A0A3A9VQM4-F1
#
_cell.length_a   1.000
_cell.length_b   1.000
_cell.length_c   1.000
_cell.angle_alpha   90.00
_cell.angle_beta   90.00
_cell.angle_gamma   90.00
#
_symmetry.space_group_name_H-M   'P 1'
#
loop_
_entity.id
_entity.type
_entity.pdbx_description
1 polymer ?
#
loop_
_entity_poly.entity_id
_entity_poly.type
_entity_poly.pdbx_seq_one_letter_code
_entity_poly.pdbx_strand_id
1 'polypeptide(L)'
;MLSKIITVSFFLSLTIFSFAQCKSGKNTALQNKIVTQPNNPMANQSTTSKFNSDKSMELYLKKNIRRADPAIHFEYTVYDVKTRKVIKKGTFRGARIEWNDTMSLKLIAYIGMEQKPTSENPEEALLNQSPARITIVKLHK
;
A
#
# COMPACT_ATOMS: atom_id res chain seq x y z
N MET A 1 49.26 -46.88 -15.58
CA MET A 1 49.19 -45.47 -16.04
C MET A 1 47.77 -45.01 -16.42
N LEU A 2 46.83 -45.90 -16.76
CA LEU A 2 45.43 -45.53 -17.05
C LEU A 2 44.65 -44.94 -15.85
N SER A 3 44.91 -45.42 -14.62
CA SER A 3 44.17 -44.95 -13.44
C SER A 3 44.43 -43.48 -13.08
N LYS A 4 45.62 -42.94 -13.40
CA LYS A 4 45.97 -41.53 -13.13
C LYS A 4 45.33 -40.56 -14.11
N ILE A 5 45.04 -40.98 -15.34
CA ILE A 5 44.41 -40.16 -16.39
C ILE A 5 42.90 -40.00 -16.12
N ILE A 6 42.28 -41.04 -15.54
CA ILE A 6 40.85 -41.03 -15.18
C ILE A 6 40.61 -40.11 -13.98
N THR A 7 41.50 -40.10 -12.97
CA THR A 7 41.36 -39.21 -11.80
C THR A 7 41.51 -37.73 -12.19
N VAL A 8 42.43 -37.39 -13.09
CA VAL A 8 42.61 -36.00 -13.55
C VAL A 8 41.42 -35.51 -14.38
N SER A 9 40.80 -36.39 -15.18
CA SER A 9 39.60 -36.05 -15.96
C SER A 9 38.37 -35.81 -15.08
N PHE A 10 38.27 -36.49 -13.93
CA PHE A 10 37.17 -36.29 -12.98
C PHE A 10 37.25 -34.92 -12.29
N PHE A 11 38.45 -34.49 -11.88
CA PHE A 11 38.65 -33.17 -11.26
C PHE A 11 38.50 -31.99 -12.23
N LEU A 12 38.80 -32.16 -13.53
CA LEU A 12 38.64 -31.10 -14.52
C LEU A 12 37.16 -30.85 -14.90
N SER A 13 36.28 -31.83 -14.70
CA SER A 13 34.84 -31.68 -14.96
C SER A 13 34.09 -30.91 -13.87
N LEU A 14 34.63 -30.85 -12.63
CA LEU A 14 33.97 -30.17 -11.50
C LEU A 14 34.11 -28.64 -11.54
N THR A 15 35.07 -28.08 -12.30
CA THR A 15 35.30 -26.62 -12.34
C THR A 15 34.47 -25.91 -13.41
N ILE A 16 33.78 -26.63 -14.29
CA ILE A 16 33.01 -26.04 -15.41
C ILE A 16 31.53 -25.78 -15.03
N PHE A 17 31.02 -26.38 -13.95
CA PHE A 17 29.63 -26.18 -13.51
C PHE A 17 29.41 -25.00 -12.54
N SER A 18 30.45 -24.26 -12.15
CA SER A 18 30.32 -23.14 -11.19
C SER A 18 29.97 -21.78 -11.81
N PHE A 19 29.67 -21.71 -13.11
CA PHE A 19 29.15 -20.50 -13.76
C PHE A 19 27.78 -20.73 -14.40
N ALA A 20 26.85 -21.30 -13.64
CA ALA A 20 25.42 -21.17 -13.93
C ALA A 20 25.05 -19.68 -13.76
N GLN A 21 24.91 -19.04 -14.91
CA GLN A 21 24.58 -17.63 -15.14
C GLN A 21 23.40 -17.18 -14.25
N CYS A 22 23.68 -16.26 -13.30
CA CYS A 22 22.65 -15.34 -12.83
C CYS A 22 22.26 -14.45 -14.02
N LYS A 23 21.18 -14.83 -14.72
CA LYS A 23 20.51 -13.99 -15.69
C LYS A 23 20.09 -12.71 -14.97
N SER A 24 20.77 -11.63 -15.32
CA SER A 24 20.43 -10.26 -14.98
C SER A 24 18.98 -9.96 -15.40
N GLY A 25 18.05 -10.09 -14.46
CA GLY A 25 16.91 -9.21 -14.41
C GLY A 25 17.42 -7.89 -13.86
N LYS A 26 17.42 -6.84 -14.66
CA LYS A 26 17.67 -5.46 -14.20
C LYS A 26 16.69 -5.15 -13.07
N ASN A 27 17.08 -5.44 -11.83
CA ASN A 27 16.53 -4.76 -10.68
C ASN A 27 17.18 -3.38 -10.74
N THR A 28 16.48 -2.46 -11.41
CA THR A 28 16.77 -1.04 -11.35
C THR A 28 17.01 -0.73 -9.90
N ALA A 29 18.24 -0.28 -9.63
CA ALA A 29 18.69 0.10 -8.31
C ALA A 29 17.55 0.84 -7.59
N LEU A 30 17.24 0.37 -6.39
CA LEU A 30 16.75 1.23 -5.32
C LEU A 30 17.86 2.25 -5.02
N GLN A 31 18.18 3.10 -5.99
CA GLN A 31 18.78 4.39 -5.72
C GLN A 31 17.67 5.14 -5.00
N ASN A 32 17.85 5.30 -3.69
CA ASN A 32 17.47 6.53 -3.00
C ASN A 32 18.15 7.70 -3.74
N LYS A 33 17.62 8.04 -4.92
CA LYS A 33 17.89 9.31 -5.54
C LYS A 33 17.00 10.27 -4.78
N ILE A 34 17.55 10.82 -3.70
CA ILE A 34 17.15 12.16 -3.25
C ILE A 34 17.50 13.05 -4.45
N VAL A 35 16.58 13.13 -5.41
CA VAL A 35 16.54 14.23 -6.34
C VAL A 35 16.10 15.38 -5.46
N THR A 36 17.05 16.23 -5.10
CA THR A 36 16.77 17.59 -4.64
C THR A 36 16.11 18.29 -5.83
N GLN A 37 14.81 18.05 -5.99
CA GLN A 37 13.96 18.72 -6.95
C GLN A 37 13.66 20.09 -6.34
N PRO A 38 13.84 21.18 -7.08
CA PRO A 38 13.60 22.52 -6.57
C PRO A 38 12.15 22.63 -6.09
N ASN A 39 11.99 23.19 -4.89
CA ASN A 39 10.74 23.42 -4.17
C ASN A 39 9.61 23.90 -5.11
N ASN A 40 8.73 22.97 -5.47
CA ASN A 40 7.40 23.28 -5.94
C ASN A 40 6.45 22.70 -4.88
N PRO A 41 5.53 23.45 -4.26
CA PRO A 41 4.84 22.95 -3.07
C PRO A 41 3.76 21.87 -3.41
N MET A 42 4.22 20.67 -3.71
CA MET A 42 3.87 19.49 -2.94
C MET A 42 2.39 19.07 -3.00
N ALA A 43 1.95 18.59 -4.17
CA ALA A 43 0.94 17.55 -4.21
C ALA A 43 1.61 16.25 -3.70
N ASN A 44 1.46 15.96 -2.40
CA ASN A 44 1.98 14.74 -1.78
C ASN A 44 1.17 13.53 -2.24
N GLN A 45 1.57 12.94 -3.37
CA GLN A 45 1.06 11.66 -3.78
C GLN A 45 1.80 10.56 -3.01
N SER A 46 1.06 9.76 -2.27
CA SER A 46 1.61 8.59 -1.57
C SER A 46 0.79 7.36 -1.87
N THR A 47 1.49 6.26 -2.07
CA THR A 47 0.90 4.95 -2.35
C THR A 47 1.17 4.02 -1.18
N THR A 48 0.14 3.30 -0.75
CA THR A 48 0.27 2.29 0.31
C THR A 48 -0.57 1.07 -0.07
N SER A 49 -0.10 -0.14 0.24
CA SER A 49 -0.94 -1.34 0.19
C SER A 49 -1.04 -2.02 1.56
N LYS A 50 -2.16 -2.70 1.79
CA LYS A 50 -2.46 -3.45 3.01
C LYS A 50 -3.27 -4.70 2.71
N PHE A 51 -2.81 -5.85 3.18
CA PHE A 51 -3.57 -7.09 3.13
C PHE A 51 -4.74 -7.06 4.12
N ASN A 52 -5.81 -7.80 3.82
CA ASN A 52 -6.82 -8.16 4.81
C ASN A 52 -6.25 -9.20 5.81
N SER A 53 -7.05 -9.57 6.81
CA SER A 53 -6.62 -10.44 7.93
C SER A 53 -6.09 -11.80 7.49
N ASP A 54 -6.74 -12.44 6.52
CA ASP A 54 -6.36 -13.76 5.99
C ASP A 54 -5.40 -13.69 4.78
N LYS A 55 -5.00 -12.48 4.37
CA LYS A 55 -4.13 -12.20 3.23
C LYS A 55 -4.67 -12.71 1.88
N SER A 56 -5.98 -12.96 1.78
CA SER A 56 -6.62 -13.33 0.51
C SER A 56 -6.80 -12.14 -0.43
N MET A 57 -6.87 -10.92 0.11
CA MET A 57 -7.07 -9.68 -0.64
C MET A 57 -6.05 -8.61 -0.27
N GLU A 58 -5.67 -7.80 -1.26
CA GLU A 58 -4.78 -6.65 -1.10
C GLU A 58 -5.52 -5.36 -1.43
N LEU A 59 -5.61 -4.45 -0.47
CA LEU A 59 -6.10 -3.09 -0.67
C LEU A 59 -4.92 -2.19 -1.08
N TYR A 60 -4.97 -1.66 -2.28
CA TYR A 60 -4.05 -0.64 -2.79
C TYR A 60 -4.69 0.74 -2.72
N LEU A 61 -3.99 1.71 -2.12
CA LEU A 61 -4.45 3.08 -1.95
C LEU A 61 -3.45 4.04 -2.56
N LYS A 62 -3.95 4.95 -3.39
CA LYS A 62 -3.24 6.15 -3.84
C LYS A 62 -3.91 7.37 -3.20
N LYS A 63 -3.15 8.08 -2.38
CA LYS A 63 -3.60 9.29 -1.69
C LYS A 63 -3.19 10.51 -2.50
N ASN A 64 -4.11 11.44 -2.69
CA ASN A 64 -3.88 12.73 -3.30
C ASN A 64 -4.34 13.83 -2.35
N ILE A 65 -3.39 14.56 -1.79
CA ILE A 65 -3.63 15.68 -0.88
C ILE A 65 -3.57 16.96 -1.72
N ARG A 66 -4.67 17.73 -1.70
CA ARG A 66 -4.81 18.98 -2.43
C ARG A 66 -4.73 20.15 -1.45
N ARG A 67 -4.03 21.23 -1.79
CA ARG A 67 -3.89 22.37 -0.85
C ARG A 67 -5.21 23.05 -0.48
N ALA A 68 -6.15 23.12 -1.42
CA ALA A 68 -7.45 23.77 -1.22
C ALA A 68 -8.50 22.87 -0.55
N ASP A 69 -8.19 21.59 -0.34
CA ASP A 69 -9.13 20.64 0.23
C ASP A 69 -8.47 19.88 1.38
N PRO A 70 -8.90 20.11 2.63
CA PRO A 70 -8.31 19.44 3.78
C PRO A 70 -8.63 17.94 3.84
N ALA A 71 -9.61 17.46 3.07
CA ALA A 71 -9.88 16.03 2.95
C ALA A 71 -8.89 15.34 2.01
N ILE A 72 -8.53 14.10 2.33
CA ILE A 72 -7.69 13.28 1.48
C ILE A 72 -8.55 12.65 0.39
N HIS A 73 -8.08 12.73 -0.86
CA HIS A 73 -8.70 12.01 -1.97
C HIS A 73 -7.98 10.68 -2.16
N PHE A 74 -8.71 9.59 -2.01
CA PHE A 74 -8.23 8.23 -2.20
C PHE A 74 -8.73 7.71 -3.55
N GLU A 75 -7.81 7.17 -4.35
CA GLU A 75 -8.12 6.16 -5.35
C GLU A 75 -7.78 4.80 -4.72
N TYR A 76 -8.75 3.89 -4.66
CA TYR A 76 -8.56 2.57 -4.06
C TYR A 76 -8.87 1.45 -5.03
N THR A 77 -8.11 0.36 -4.92
CA THR A 77 -8.37 -0.89 -5.65
C THR A 77 -8.12 -2.06 -4.73
N VAL A 78 -9.04 -3.01 -4.69
CA VAL A 78 -8.89 -4.28 -3.99
C VAL A 78 -8.63 -5.37 -5.03
N TYR A 79 -7.56 -6.12 -4.83
CA TYR A 79 -7.19 -7.27 -5.66
C TYR A 79 -7.39 -8.57 -4.89
N ASP A 80 -7.83 -9.60 -5.59
CA ASP A 80 -7.63 -10.98 -5.15
C ASP A 80 -6.14 -11.31 -5.26
N VAL A 81 -5.50 -11.79 -4.19
CA VAL A 81 -4.05 -11.97 -4.16
C VAL A 81 -3.60 -13.11 -5.09
N LYS A 82 -4.40 -14.18 -5.18
CA LYS A 82 -4.04 -15.39 -5.97
C LYS A 82 -4.18 -15.16 -7.46
N THR A 83 -5.28 -14.55 -7.88
CA THR A 83 -5.64 -14.37 -9.29
C THR A 83 -5.26 -12.99 -9.83
N ARG A 84 -4.89 -12.05 -8.94
CA ARG A 84 -4.62 -10.63 -9.25
C ARG A 84 -5.82 -9.92 -9.91
N LYS A 85 -7.02 -10.49 -9.84
CA LYS A 85 -8.25 -9.89 -10.36
C LYS A 85 -8.67 -8.73 -9.48
N VAL A 86 -9.16 -7.66 -10.11
CA VAL A 86 -9.77 -6.54 -9.40
C VAL A 86 -11.13 -6.97 -8.85
N ILE A 87 -11.28 -6.94 -7.53
CA ILE A 87 -12.53 -7.21 -6.82
C ILE A 87 -13.39 -5.94 -6.75
N LYS A 88 -12.77 -4.83 -6.36
CA LYS A 88 -13.44 -3.53 -6.22
C LYS A 88 -12.48 -2.42 -6.55
N LYS A 89 -12.98 -1.34 -7.17
CA LYS A 89 -12.25 -0.09 -7.36
C LYS A 89 -13.17 1.08 -7.10
N GLY A 90 -12.61 2.21 -6.70
CA GLY A 90 -13.39 3.42 -6.49
C GLY A 90 -12.54 4.60 -6.07
N THR A 91 -13.21 5.73 -5.88
CA THR A 91 -12.63 6.92 -5.31
C THR A 91 -13.40 7.29 -4.04
N PHE A 92 -12.71 7.92 -3.09
CA PHE A 92 -13.31 8.36 -1.85
C PHE A 92 -12.61 9.62 -1.35
N ARG A 93 -13.39 10.63 -0.99
CA ARG A 93 -12.89 11.84 -0.31
C ARG A 93 -13.20 11.71 1.18
N GLY A 94 -12.16 11.63 2.01
CA GLY A 94 -12.37 11.45 3.44
C GLY A 94 -11.09 11.50 4.26
N ALA A 95 -11.15 10.97 5.49
CA ALA A 95 -10.02 10.91 6.40
C ALA A 95 -9.16 9.66 6.17
N ARG A 96 -9.79 8.47 6.06
CA ARG A 96 -9.08 7.20 5.83
C ARG A 96 -9.95 6.13 5.19
N ILE A 97 -9.27 5.16 4.57
CA ILE A 97 -9.83 3.86 4.16
C ILE A 97 -9.02 2.76 4.86
N GLU A 98 -9.72 1.80 5.44
CA GLU A 98 -9.12 0.62 6.06
C GLU A 98 -10.02 -0.61 5.90
N TRP A 99 -9.47 -1.78 6.23
CA TRP A 99 -10.26 -3.00 6.35
C TRP A 99 -11.20 -2.90 7.56
N ASN A 100 -12.49 -3.19 7.36
CA ASN A 100 -13.45 -3.36 8.44
C ASN A 100 -13.41 -4.79 8.97
N ASP A 101 -13.42 -5.74 8.04
CA ASP A 101 -13.33 -7.17 8.24
C ASP A 101 -12.67 -7.80 7.00
N THR A 102 -12.63 -9.13 6.91
CA THR A 102 -12.01 -9.85 5.78
C THR A 102 -12.64 -9.51 4.42
N MET A 103 -13.90 -9.08 4.39
CA MET A 103 -14.74 -8.95 3.19
C MET A 103 -15.30 -7.54 2.97
N SER A 104 -14.84 -6.55 3.73
CA SER A 104 -15.35 -5.19 3.62
C SER A 104 -14.37 -4.11 4.05
N LEU A 105 -14.56 -2.93 3.46
CA LEU A 105 -13.78 -1.74 3.75
C LEU A 105 -14.60 -0.77 4.61
N LYS A 106 -13.90 -0.11 5.53
CA LYS A 106 -14.39 1.02 6.32
C LYS A 106 -13.87 2.31 5.71
N LEU A 107 -14.77 3.14 5.22
CA LEU A 107 -14.48 4.45 4.65
C LEU A 107 -14.90 5.50 5.68
N ILE A 108 -13.94 6.25 6.21
CA ILE A 108 -14.18 7.25 7.25
C ILE A 108 -14.17 8.62 6.61
N ALA A 109 -15.31 9.31 6.64
CA ALA A 109 -15.42 10.66 6.11
C ALA A 109 -14.52 11.61 6.87
N TYR A 110 -14.00 12.61 6.15
CA TYR A 110 -13.33 13.74 6.77
C TYR A 110 -14.39 14.59 7.46
N ILE A 111 -14.22 14.83 8.76
CA ILE A 111 -14.99 15.82 9.50
C ILE A 111 -14.21 17.14 9.38
N GLY A 112 -14.91 18.20 9.00
CA GLY A 112 -14.34 19.54 8.87
C GLY A 112 -14.03 20.17 10.22
N MET A 113 -14.18 21.50 10.30
CA MET A 113 -13.89 22.24 11.53
C MET A 113 -14.73 21.71 12.70
N GLU A 114 -14.06 21.21 13.73
CA GLU A 114 -14.65 20.98 15.04
C GLU A 114 -15.07 22.35 15.58
N GLN A 115 -16.36 22.49 15.90
CA GLN A 115 -16.85 23.73 16.50
C GLN A 115 -16.34 23.82 17.92
N LYS A 116 -15.84 25.00 18.32
CA LYS A 116 -15.58 25.28 19.72
C LYS A 116 -16.89 25.02 20.48
N PRO A 117 -16.89 24.19 21.54
CA PRO A 117 -18.10 23.97 22.31
C PRO A 117 -18.61 25.31 22.82
N THR A 118 -19.91 25.53 22.67
CA THR A 118 -20.57 26.77 23.13
C THR A 118 -20.52 26.91 24.65
N SER A 119 -20.31 25.80 25.35
CA SER A 119 -20.24 25.71 26.80
C SER A 119 -18.85 25.25 27.25
N GLU A 120 -18.36 25.84 28.34
CA GLU A 120 -17.16 25.36 29.04
C GLU A 120 -17.45 24.13 29.91
N ASN A 121 -18.74 23.76 30.07
CA ASN A 121 -19.14 22.54 30.75
C ASN A 121 -18.74 21.31 29.91
N PRO A 122 -17.86 20.42 30.41
CA PRO A 122 -17.38 19.27 29.66
C PRO A 122 -18.50 18.28 29.28
N GLU A 123 -19.57 18.17 30.07
CA GLU A 123 -20.68 17.26 29.75
C GLU A 123 -21.50 17.73 28.55
N GLU A 124 -21.73 19.04 28.43
CA GLU A 124 -22.44 19.64 27.29
C GLU A 124 -21.57 19.64 26.01
N ALA A 125 -20.25 19.72 26.16
CA ALA A 125 -19.31 19.64 25.04
C ALA A 125 -19.34 18.25 24.36
N LEU A 126 -19.57 17.18 25.12
CA LEU A 126 -19.66 15.81 24.58
C LEU A 126 -20.92 15.58 23.73
N LEU A 127 -22.02 16.26 24.04
CA LEU A 127 -23.29 16.15 23.30
C LEU A 127 -23.21 16.74 21.88
N ASN A 128 -22.28 17.66 21.65
CA ASN A 128 -22.14 18.40 20.38
C ASN A 128 -21.16 17.75 19.38
N GLN A 129 -20.54 16.62 19.72
CA GLN A 129 -19.64 15.92 18.80
C GLN A 129 -20.44 15.15 17.75
N SER A 130 -20.39 15.61 16.50
CA SER A 130 -20.93 14.83 15.38
C SER A 130 -20.07 13.58 15.18
N PRO A 131 -20.63 12.36 15.26
CA PRO A 131 -19.87 11.15 15.01
C PRO A 131 -19.33 11.15 13.57
N ALA A 132 -18.13 10.58 13.39
CA ALA A 132 -17.55 10.39 12.07
C ALA A 132 -18.50 9.57 11.19
N ARG A 133 -18.88 10.11 10.03
CA ARG A 133 -19.68 9.37 9.05
C ARG A 133 -18.84 8.22 8.50
N ILE A 134 -19.23 7.00 8.83
CA ILE A 134 -18.58 5.77 8.38
C ILE A 134 -19.44 5.13 7.29
N THR A 135 -18.82 4.76 6.18
CA THR A 135 -19.45 3.96 5.13
C THR A 135 -18.76 2.60 5.06
N ILE A 136 -19.54 1.51 5.09
CA ILE A 136 -19.03 0.16 4.91
C ILE A 136 -19.25 -0.27 3.47
N VAL A 137 -18.18 -0.66 2.79
CA VAL A 137 -18.21 -1.18 1.41
C VAL A 137 -17.96 -2.68 1.45
N LYS A 138 -19.00 -3.48 1.17
CA LYS A 138 -18.86 -4.92 0.98
C LYS A 138 -18.15 -5.23 -0.35
N LEU A 139 -17.26 -6.22 -0.33
CA LEU A 139 -16.39 -6.56 -1.47
C LEU A 139 -16.93 -7.71 -2.32
N HIS A 140 -17.93 -8.46 -1.83
CA HIS A 140 -18.74 -9.39 -2.63
C HIS A 140 -20.21 -9.38 -2.16
N LYS A 141 -21.08 -9.79 -3.12
CA LYS A 141 -22.52 -9.54 -3.27
C LYS A 141 -23.33 -9.26 -2.00
#